data_AF-A0A973CWT6-F1
#
_entry.id   AF-A0A973CWT6-F1
#
_cell.length_a   1.000
_cell.length_b   1.000
_cell.length_c   1.000
_cell.angle_alpha   90.00
_cell.angle_beta   90.00
_cell.angle_gamma   90.00
#
_symmetry.space_group_name_H-M   'P 1'
#
loop_
_entity.id
_entity.type
_entity.pdbx_description
1 polymer ?
#
loop_
_entity_poly.entity_id
_entity_poly.type
_entity_poly.pdbx_seq_one_letter_code
_entity_poly.pdbx_strand_id
1 'polypeptide(L)'
;MTNRLVSSLLAVIALACNGPLGLLPGGKLTGESRPTPSDWNGVAKSGTVQLETRPEAPYSVNISYRVLDGVLYINAGDTETQWVKNIAVDPNVLLRMNGALYSLRAQRVSDPAEIARFGKEWTSQSMFLRDPANFDEVWVYRLASR
;
A
#
# COMPACT_ATOMS: atom_id res chain seq x y z
N MET A 1 -43.40 -0.83 23.16
CA MET A 1 -42.04 -1.40 23.32
C MET A 1 -41.61 -1.95 21.96
N THR A 2 -40.78 -1.19 21.26
CA THR A 2 -39.36 -1.50 20.95
C THR A 2 -39.19 -2.16 19.58
N ASN A 3 -39.37 -1.36 18.52
CA ASN A 3 -38.86 -1.68 17.18
C ASN A 3 -37.88 -0.62 16.64
N ARG A 4 -37.30 0.20 17.53
CA ARG A 4 -36.35 1.27 17.17
C ARG A 4 -34.87 0.84 17.24
N LEU A 5 -34.59 -0.41 17.60
CA LEU A 5 -33.21 -0.90 17.79
C LEU A 5 -32.64 -1.61 16.55
N VAL A 6 -33.47 -2.04 15.59
CA VAL A 6 -32.99 -2.77 14.40
C VAL A 6 -32.51 -1.82 13.29
N SER A 7 -33.06 -0.60 13.20
CA SER A 7 -32.68 0.37 12.16
C SER A 7 -31.34 1.05 12.38
N SER A 8 -30.76 0.99 13.59
CA SER A 8 -29.47 1.62 13.89
C SER A 8 -28.26 0.77 13.51
N LEU A 9 -28.43 -0.54 13.31
CA LEU A 9 -27.32 -1.44 12.99
C LEU A 9 -26.97 -1.45 11.48
N LEU A 10 -27.95 -1.17 10.60
CA LEU A 10 -27.71 -1.10 9.15
C LEU A 10 -26.94 0.16 8.71
N ALA A 11 -27.06 1.27 9.44
CA ALA A 11 -26.41 2.53 9.06
C ALA A 11 -24.89 2.54 9.29
N VAL A 12 -24.39 1.68 10.18
CA VAL A 12 -22.95 1.59 10.50
C VAL A 12 -22.17 0.82 9.41
N ILE A 13 -22.83 -0.09 8.69
CA ILE A 13 -22.21 -0.88 7.61
C ILE A 13 -21.91 -0.02 6.37
N ALA A 14 -22.67 1.05 6.13
CA ALA A 14 -22.48 1.90 4.96
C ALA A 14 -21.19 2.76 4.99
N LEU A 15 -20.60 2.98 6.18
CA LEU A 15 -19.33 3.70 6.33
C LEU A 15 -18.10 2.79 6.15
N ALA A 16 -18.30 1.47 6.15
CA ALA A 16 -17.23 0.46 6.04
C ALA A 16 -16.80 0.15 4.60
N CYS A 17 -17.46 0.70 3.58
CA CYS A 17 -17.30 0.23 2.20
C CYS A 17 -16.15 0.87 1.40
N ASN A 18 -15.37 1.78 1.98
CA ASN A 18 -14.37 2.53 1.23
C ASN A 18 -12.92 2.15 1.59
N GLY A 19 -12.53 0.93 1.23
CA GLY A 19 -11.16 0.43 1.38
C GLY A 19 -10.95 -0.47 2.60
N PRO A 20 -9.68 -0.79 2.92
CA PRO A 20 -9.32 -1.73 3.99
C PRO A 20 -9.61 -1.18 5.39
N LEU A 21 -10.03 -2.06 6.31
CA LEU A 21 -10.32 -1.76 7.71
C LEU A 21 -9.33 -2.48 8.62
N GLY A 22 -8.34 -1.74 9.13
CA GLY A 22 -7.23 -2.34 9.88
C GLY A 22 -6.47 -3.35 9.01
N LEU A 23 -6.43 -4.61 9.43
CA LEU A 23 -5.81 -5.72 8.69
C LEU A 23 -6.75 -6.37 7.66
N LEU A 24 -8.05 -6.04 7.67
CA LEU A 24 -9.01 -6.60 6.74
C LEU A 24 -8.85 -5.94 5.36
N PRO A 25 -8.65 -6.72 4.28
CA PRO A 25 -8.59 -6.16 2.95
C PRO A 25 -9.93 -5.58 2.53
N GLY A 26 -9.88 -4.60 1.64
CA GLY A 26 -11.05 -3.97 1.02
C GLY A 26 -11.12 -4.23 -0.48
N GLY A 27 -12.13 -3.64 -1.11
CA GLY A 27 -12.32 -3.65 -2.56
C GLY A 27 -11.76 -2.40 -3.23
N LYS A 28 -12.53 -1.86 -4.17
CA LYS A 28 -12.20 -0.64 -4.92
C LYS A 28 -12.05 0.57 -4.01
N LEU A 29 -10.94 1.29 -4.13
CA LEU A 29 -10.73 2.57 -3.45
C LEU A 29 -11.47 3.68 -4.18
N THR A 30 -12.04 4.60 -3.41
CA THR A 30 -12.56 5.88 -3.92
C THR A 30 -11.75 7.06 -3.36
N GLY A 31 -11.74 8.16 -4.09
CA GLY A 31 -10.99 9.37 -3.78
C GLY A 31 -10.85 10.27 -5.01
N GLU A 32 -10.25 11.44 -4.80
CA GLU A 32 -9.96 12.37 -5.89
C GLU A 32 -8.75 11.86 -6.69
N SER A 33 -8.87 11.68 -8.00
CA SER A 33 -7.71 11.34 -8.83
C SER A 33 -6.78 12.53 -8.94
N ARG A 34 -5.50 12.31 -8.64
CA ARG A 34 -4.44 13.30 -8.80
C ARG A 34 -3.39 12.78 -9.78
N PRO A 35 -2.70 13.68 -10.52
CA PRO A 35 -1.55 13.28 -11.30
C PRO A 35 -0.46 12.72 -10.38
N THR A 36 0.23 11.68 -10.83
CA THR A 36 1.41 11.17 -10.13
C THR A 36 2.51 12.22 -10.17
N PRO A 37 3.05 12.65 -9.02
CA PRO A 37 4.12 13.63 -9.01
C PRO A 37 5.42 13.04 -9.58
N SER A 38 6.31 13.89 -10.07
CA SER A 38 7.64 13.48 -10.55
C SER A 38 8.52 12.89 -9.44
N ASP A 39 8.27 13.29 -8.19
CA ASP A 39 8.89 12.76 -6.99
C ASP A 39 7.95 12.91 -5.78
N TRP A 40 8.26 12.18 -4.71
CA TRP A 40 7.47 12.10 -3.49
C TRP A 40 8.06 12.92 -2.32
N ASN A 41 8.94 13.90 -2.59
CA ASN A 41 9.53 14.69 -1.49
C ASN A 41 8.54 15.62 -0.78
N GLY A 42 7.40 15.92 -1.40
CA GLY A 42 6.34 16.73 -0.83
C GLY A 42 5.45 16.02 0.21
N VAL A 43 5.67 14.73 0.49
CA VAL A 43 4.91 13.95 1.48
C VAL A 43 5.80 13.50 2.65
N ALA A 44 5.20 12.97 3.71
CA ALA A 44 5.95 12.42 4.83
C ALA A 44 6.91 11.31 4.36
N LYS A 45 8.09 11.21 4.98
CA LYS A 45 9.09 10.20 4.57
C LYS A 45 8.67 8.76 4.86
N SER A 46 7.68 8.56 5.71
CA SER A 46 7.12 7.25 6.03
C SER A 46 5.71 7.38 6.60
N GLY A 47 4.93 6.31 6.50
CA GLY A 47 3.62 6.21 7.11
C GLY A 47 2.87 5.00 6.56
N THR A 48 1.55 5.05 6.64
CA THR A 48 0.65 4.05 6.07
C THR A 48 -0.13 4.65 4.91
N VAL A 49 -0.27 3.87 3.84
CA VAL A 49 -1.05 4.17 2.64
C VAL A 49 -1.95 3.01 2.33
N GLN A 50 -2.89 3.20 1.41
CA GLN A 50 -3.68 2.11 0.89
C GLN A 50 -3.28 1.81 -0.54
N LEU A 51 -3.03 0.54 -0.80
CA LEU A 51 -2.68 0.04 -2.11
C LEU A 51 -3.84 -0.79 -2.64
N GLU A 52 -4.27 -0.50 -3.86
CA GLU A 52 -5.20 -1.33 -4.61
C GLU A 52 -4.51 -1.96 -5.82
N THR A 53 -4.78 -3.24 -6.00
CA THR A 53 -4.33 -4.07 -7.14
C THR A 53 -5.57 -4.58 -7.88
N ARG A 54 -5.48 -4.80 -9.21
CA ARG A 54 -6.65 -5.12 -10.06
C ARG A 54 -6.40 -6.20 -11.13
N PRO A 55 -5.94 -7.41 -10.79
CA PRO A 55 -5.78 -8.46 -11.80
C PRO A 55 -7.14 -8.92 -12.38
N GLU A 56 -8.11 -9.22 -11.51
CA GLU A 56 -9.48 -9.64 -11.91
C GLU A 56 -10.56 -8.80 -11.19
N ALA A 57 -10.39 -8.61 -9.89
CA ALA A 57 -11.24 -7.77 -9.05
C ALA A 57 -10.37 -6.85 -8.19
N PRO A 58 -10.85 -5.62 -7.87
CA PRO A 58 -10.18 -4.73 -6.93
C PRO A 58 -9.91 -5.37 -5.58
N TYR A 59 -8.64 -5.36 -5.16
CA TYR A 59 -8.19 -5.80 -3.85
C TYR A 59 -7.33 -4.70 -3.23
N SER A 60 -7.73 -4.17 -2.07
CA SER A 60 -7.00 -3.11 -1.38
C SER A 60 -6.56 -3.47 0.04
N VAL A 61 -5.40 -2.95 0.45
CA VAL A 61 -4.75 -3.22 1.75
C VAL A 61 -4.11 -1.96 2.32
N ASN A 62 -4.04 -1.88 3.65
CA ASN A 62 -3.20 -0.89 4.34
C ASN A 62 -1.76 -1.40 4.34
N ILE A 63 -0.80 -0.59 3.87
CA ILE A 63 0.62 -0.94 3.85
C ILE A 63 1.48 0.22 4.32
N SER A 64 2.60 -0.10 4.96
CA SER A 64 3.61 0.89 5.30
C SER A 64 4.42 1.27 4.05
N TYR A 65 4.81 2.54 3.96
CA TYR A 65 5.68 3.05 2.90
C TYR A 65 6.90 3.78 3.46
N ARG A 66 7.91 3.94 2.60
CA ARG A 66 9.09 4.79 2.83
C ARG A 66 9.40 5.59 1.57
N VAL A 67 9.74 6.86 1.72
CA VAL A 67 10.24 7.71 0.61
C VAL A 67 11.75 7.87 0.73
N LEU A 68 12.49 7.44 -0.29
CA LEU A 68 13.95 7.57 -0.41
C LEU A 68 14.28 8.27 -1.72
N ASP A 69 15.04 9.36 -1.65
CA ASP A 69 15.47 10.14 -2.83
C ASP A 69 14.32 10.50 -3.79
N GLY A 70 13.16 10.84 -3.22
CA GLY A 70 11.96 11.16 -3.99
C GLY A 70 11.17 9.96 -4.54
N VAL A 71 11.62 8.73 -4.29
CA VAL A 71 10.95 7.49 -4.72
C VAL A 71 10.17 6.87 -3.56
N LEU A 72 8.92 6.49 -3.79
CA LEU A 72 8.08 5.82 -2.80
C LEU A 72 8.25 4.29 -2.92
N TYR A 73 8.62 3.67 -1.81
CA TYR A 73 8.82 2.23 -1.67
C TYR A 73 7.74 1.60 -0.80
N ILE A 74 7.38 0.37 -1.15
CA ILE A 74 6.54 -0.53 -0.36
C ILE A 74 7.22 -1.88 -0.23
N ASN A 75 6.92 -2.60 0.86
CA ASN A 75 7.61 -3.83 1.22
C ASN A 75 6.64 -4.85 1.83
N ALA A 76 6.73 -6.11 1.39
CA ALA A 76 6.03 -7.26 1.98
C ALA A 76 6.94 -8.15 2.85
N GLY A 77 8.19 -7.74 3.07
CA GLY A 77 9.18 -8.55 3.78
C GLY A 77 9.51 -9.81 2.97
N ASP A 78 9.45 -10.95 3.66
CA ASP A 78 9.66 -12.31 3.19
C ASP A 78 8.33 -13.08 3.00
N THR A 79 7.20 -12.38 2.85
CA THR A 79 5.91 -13.02 2.61
C THR A 79 5.34 -12.62 1.25
N GLU A 80 5.06 -13.62 0.42
CA GLU A 80 4.32 -13.43 -0.84
C GLU A 80 2.82 -13.19 -0.56
N THR A 81 2.51 -11.98 -0.12
CA THR A 81 1.13 -11.54 0.17
C THR A 81 0.23 -11.54 -1.07
N GLN A 82 -1.09 -11.45 -0.87
CA GLN A 82 -2.02 -11.42 -2.01
C GLN A 82 -1.77 -10.22 -2.95
N TRP A 83 -1.49 -9.02 -2.41
CA TRP A 83 -1.22 -7.86 -3.26
C TRP A 83 0.08 -8.02 -4.07
N VAL A 84 1.07 -8.74 -3.53
CA VAL A 84 2.28 -9.12 -4.26
C VAL A 84 1.94 -10.04 -5.44
N LYS A 85 1.16 -11.10 -5.21
CA LYS A 85 0.72 -12.02 -6.26
C LYS A 85 -0.06 -11.29 -7.34
N ASN A 86 -0.92 -10.36 -6.95
CA ASN A 86 -1.68 -9.53 -7.86
C ASN A 86 -0.77 -8.63 -8.71
N ILE A 87 0.28 -8.02 -8.12
CA ILE A 87 1.26 -7.21 -8.85
C ILE A 87 2.06 -8.04 -9.87
N ALA A 88 2.33 -9.31 -9.58
CA ALA A 88 3.00 -10.21 -10.51
C ALA A 88 2.17 -10.46 -11.78
N VAL A 89 0.84 -10.41 -11.68
CA VAL A 89 -0.09 -10.53 -12.81
C VAL A 89 -0.27 -9.19 -13.53
N ASP A 90 -0.58 -8.12 -12.79
CA ASP A 90 -0.68 -6.75 -13.31
C ASP A 90 0.03 -5.76 -12.37
N PRO A 91 1.17 -5.18 -12.78
CA PRO A 91 1.93 -4.24 -11.96
C PRO A 91 1.28 -2.86 -11.86
N ASN A 92 0.17 -2.59 -12.57
CA ASN A 92 -0.55 -1.35 -12.42
C ASN A 92 -1.34 -1.33 -11.11
N VAL A 93 -1.07 -0.33 -10.28
CA VAL A 93 -1.69 -0.18 -8.97
C VAL A 93 -2.34 1.19 -8.84
N LEU A 94 -3.18 1.32 -7.82
CA LEU A 94 -3.75 2.60 -7.39
C LEU A 94 -3.37 2.81 -5.93
N LEU A 95 -2.69 3.91 -5.64
CA LEU A 95 -2.30 4.29 -4.29
C LEU A 95 -3.26 5.35 -3.78
N ARG A 96 -3.87 5.13 -2.62
CA ARG A 96 -4.58 6.18 -1.88
C ARG A 96 -3.71 6.72 -0.75
N MET A 97 -3.42 8.01 -0.83
CA MET A 97 -2.69 8.75 0.19
C MET A 97 -3.42 10.06 0.49
N ASN A 98 -3.74 10.31 1.77
CA ASN A 98 -4.47 11.50 2.21
C ASN A 98 -5.77 11.77 1.42
N GLY A 99 -6.49 10.70 1.06
CA GLY A 99 -7.75 10.77 0.29
C GLY A 99 -7.59 10.93 -1.23
N ALA A 100 -6.40 11.23 -1.72
CA ALA A 100 -6.09 11.32 -3.15
C ALA A 100 -5.67 9.97 -3.71
N LEU A 101 -6.04 9.70 -4.97
CA LEU A 101 -5.72 8.49 -5.72
C LEU A 101 -4.66 8.77 -6.79
N TYR A 102 -3.60 7.97 -6.78
CA TYR A 102 -2.48 8.05 -7.72
C TYR A 102 -2.36 6.74 -8.50
N SER A 103 -2.42 6.85 -9.83
CA SER A 103 -2.23 5.72 -10.74
C SER A 103 -0.75 5.46 -10.95
N LEU A 104 -0.27 4.30 -10.53
CA LEU A 104 1.16 3.97 -10.49
C LEU A 104 1.44 2.63 -11.16
N ARG A 105 2.72 2.36 -11.36
CA ARG A 105 3.27 1.05 -11.71
C ARG A 105 4.21 0.59 -10.58
N ALA A 106 3.98 -0.59 -10.04
CA ALA A 106 4.87 -1.22 -9.08
C ALA A 106 6.02 -1.93 -9.81
N GLN A 107 7.26 -1.59 -9.45
CA GLN A 107 8.46 -2.15 -10.04
C GLN A 107 9.21 -2.93 -8.96
N ARG A 108 9.30 -4.26 -9.11
CA ARG A 108 10.03 -5.12 -8.17
C ARG A 108 11.50 -4.73 -8.16
N VAL A 109 12.05 -4.53 -6.97
CA VAL A 109 13.48 -4.31 -6.75
C VAL A 109 14.16 -5.68 -6.62
N SER A 110 15.19 -5.91 -7.43
CA SER A 110 16.02 -7.12 -7.38
C SER A 110 17.50 -6.84 -7.12
N ASP A 111 17.95 -5.58 -7.20
CA ASP A 111 19.32 -5.20 -6.90
C ASP A 111 19.60 -5.29 -5.38
N PRO A 112 20.52 -6.16 -4.93
CA PRO A 112 20.85 -6.31 -3.51
C PRO A 112 21.35 -5.02 -2.87
N ALA A 113 22.11 -4.19 -3.61
CA ALA A 113 22.64 -2.94 -3.06
C ALA A 113 21.53 -1.94 -2.76
N GLU A 114 20.50 -1.94 -3.59
CA GLU A 114 19.31 -1.14 -3.35
C GLU A 114 18.46 -1.70 -2.20
N ILE A 115 18.25 -3.02 -2.13
CA ILE A 115 17.53 -3.65 -1.03
C ILE A 115 18.22 -3.33 0.30
N ALA A 116 19.54 -3.36 0.35
CA ALA A 116 20.32 -2.98 1.54
C ALA A 116 20.14 -1.50 1.91
N ARG A 117 20.20 -0.59 0.92
CA ARG A 117 19.94 0.84 1.16
C ARG A 117 18.52 1.08 1.68
N PHE A 118 17.53 0.43 1.08
CA PHE A 118 16.15 0.48 1.53
C PHE A 118 15.99 -0.08 2.94
N GLY A 119 16.58 -1.24 3.23
CA GLY A 119 16.46 -1.92 4.51
C GLY A 119 16.98 -1.13 5.70
N LYS A 120 18.12 -0.44 5.53
CA LYS A 120 18.66 0.50 6.53
C LYS A 120 17.66 1.60 6.90
N GLU A 121 17.00 2.17 5.90
CA GLU A 121 16.04 3.25 6.09
C GLU A 121 14.67 2.76 6.56
N TRP A 122 14.29 1.55 6.15
CA TRP A 122 13.06 0.89 6.54
C TRP A 122 13.03 0.58 8.03
N THR A 123 14.11 -0.02 8.53
CA THR A 123 14.25 -0.37 9.96
C THR A 123 14.41 0.84 10.86
N SER A 124 14.83 1.99 10.32
CA SER A 124 14.85 3.26 11.08
C SER A 124 13.45 3.76 11.46
N GLN A 125 12.38 3.24 10.84
CA GLN A 125 11.02 3.68 11.12
C GLN A 125 10.46 3.08 12.42
N SER A 126 10.89 1.87 12.78
CA SER A 126 10.41 1.15 13.97
C SER A 126 11.24 -0.10 14.23
N MET A 127 11.51 -0.39 15.50
CA MET A 127 12.21 -1.61 15.95
C MET A 127 11.48 -2.93 15.61
N PHE A 128 10.20 -2.87 15.24
CA PHE A 128 9.41 -4.05 14.86
C PHE A 128 9.54 -4.41 13.38
N LEU A 129 10.13 -3.54 12.56
CA LEU A 129 10.33 -3.81 11.15
C LEU A 129 11.59 -4.63 10.96
N ARG A 130 11.46 -5.72 10.19
CA ARG A 130 12.59 -6.56 9.81
C ARG A 130 13.30 -5.98 8.59
N ASP A 131 14.62 -6.12 8.56
CA ASP A 131 15.44 -5.70 7.42
C ASP A 131 15.25 -6.66 6.24
N PRO A 132 14.73 -6.21 5.08
CA PRO A 132 14.61 -7.04 3.89
C PRO A 132 15.96 -7.55 3.35
N ALA A 133 17.08 -6.89 3.66
CA ALA A 133 18.40 -7.38 3.23
C ALA A 133 18.81 -8.69 3.92
N ASN A 134 18.10 -9.10 4.98
CA ASN A 134 18.38 -10.32 5.73
C ASN A 134 17.61 -11.56 5.23
N PHE A 135 16.87 -11.46 4.12
CA PHE A 135 16.13 -12.60 3.55
C PHE A 135 16.63 -12.98 2.17
N ASP A 136 16.55 -14.27 1.86
CA ASP A 136 16.94 -14.82 0.56
C ASP A 136 15.99 -14.35 -0.56
N GLU A 137 14.71 -14.15 -0.23
CA GLU A 137 13.70 -13.61 -1.14
C GLU A 137 12.89 -12.52 -0.44
N VAL A 138 12.75 -11.38 -1.12
CA VAL A 138 11.99 -10.23 -0.62
C VAL A 138 11.14 -9.54 -1.66
N TRP A 139 10.04 -8.96 -1.17
CA TRP A 139 9.05 -8.26 -1.97
C TRP A 139 9.10 -6.76 -1.74
N VAL A 140 10.17 -6.12 -2.24
CA VAL A 140 10.36 -4.67 -2.24
C VAL A 140 9.97 -4.10 -3.61
N TYR A 141 9.21 -3.01 -3.63
CA TYR A 141 8.79 -2.35 -4.87
C TYR A 141 9.01 -0.85 -4.81
N ARG A 142 9.48 -0.27 -5.91
CA ARG A 142 9.34 1.16 -6.21
C ARG A 142 7.97 1.41 -6.82
N LEU A 143 7.31 2.50 -6.45
CA LEU A 143 6.11 2.97 -7.15
C LEU A 143 6.46 4.12 -8.09
N ALA A 144 6.38 3.85 -9.39
CA ALA A 144 6.69 4.79 -10.45
C ALA A 144 5.41 5.28 -11.15
N SER A 145 5.53 6.39 -11.88
CA SER A 145 4.52 6.78 -12.88
C SER A 145 4.32 5.67 -13.91
N ARG A 146 3.11 5.57 -14.45
CA ARG A 146 2.77 4.65 -15.53
C ARG A 146 3.44 5.03 -16.85
#